data_AF-A0A5C1H7E0-F1
#
_entry.id   AF-A0A5C1H7E0-F1
#
_cell.length_a   1.000
_cell.length_b   1.000
_cell.length_c   1.000
_cell.angle_alpha   90.00
_cell.angle_beta   90.00
_cell.angle_gamma   90.00
#
_symmetry.space_group_name_H-M   'P 1'
#
loop_
_entity.id
_entity.type
_entity.pdbx_description
1 polymer ?
#
loop_
_entity_poly.entity_id
_entity_poly.type
_entity_poly.pdbx_seq_one_letter_code
_entity_poly.pdbx_strand_id
1 'polypeptide(L)' 'MNYLFLYTKHKNIYKYYLYKNTNFKKKFILNIKQNKYKFLKKLVKIYRILGLYPFKNNIINFK' A
#
# COMPACT_ATOMS: atom_id res chain seq x y z
N MET A 1 11.62 9.32 -19.19
CA MET A 1 10.44 9.26 -18.29
C MET A 1 10.92 9.12 -16.85
N ASN A 2 10.88 10.20 -16.07
CA ASN A 2 11.49 10.25 -14.74
C ASN A 2 10.55 9.60 -13.70
N TYR A 3 10.66 8.28 -13.53
CA TYR A 3 9.84 7.47 -12.60
C TYR A 3 9.89 8.01 -11.15
N LEU A 4 10.97 8.69 -10.78
CA LEU A 4 11.16 9.31 -9.48
C LEU A 4 10.18 10.46 -9.20
N PHE A 5 9.70 11.16 -10.25
CA PHE A 5 8.79 12.31 -10.11
C PHE A 5 7.32 11.90 -9.91
N LEU A 6 6.90 10.79 -10.53
CA LEU A 6 5.62 10.13 -10.21
C LEU A 6 5.61 9.60 -8.77
N TYR A 7 6.77 9.19 -8.27
CA TYR A 7 6.93 8.62 -6.94
C TYR A 7 6.75 9.66 -5.82
N THR A 8 7.30 10.86 -5.96
CA THR A 8 7.21 11.92 -4.93
C THR A 8 5.81 12.51 -4.81
N LYS A 9 5.09 12.71 -5.94
CA LYS A 9 3.70 13.21 -5.91
C LYS A 9 2.69 12.19 -5.35
N HIS A 10 3.00 10.89 -5.39
CA HIS A 10 2.06 9.82 -5.02
C HIS A 10 2.49 8.94 -3.84
N LYS A 11 3.58 9.29 -3.13
CA LYS A 11 4.07 8.56 -1.95
C LYS A 11 2.98 8.28 -0.91
N ASN A 12 1.97 9.15 -0.83
CA ASN A 12 0.84 9.05 0.08
C ASN A 12 -0.42 8.39 -0.49
N ILE A 13 -0.55 8.23 -1.82
CA ILE A 13 -1.76 7.62 -2.42
C ILE A 13 -1.91 6.17 -1.94
N TYR A 14 -0.80 5.43 -1.84
CA TYR A 14 -0.88 4.04 -1.40
C TYR A 14 -1.10 3.88 0.10
N LYS A 15 -0.84 4.92 0.90
CA LYS A 15 -1.19 4.98 2.32
C LYS A 15 -2.71 4.91 2.50
N TYR A 16 -3.50 5.43 1.56
CA TYR A 16 -4.96 5.34 1.57
C TYR A 16 -5.45 3.88 1.46
N TYR A 17 -4.75 3.03 0.70
CA TYR A 17 -5.10 1.62 0.51
C TYR A 17 -4.60 0.70 1.63
N LEU A 18 -3.80 1.23 2.55
CA LEU A 18 -3.28 0.51 3.70
C LEU A 18 -4.03 0.93 4.98
N TYR A 19 -4.19 -0.02 5.90
CA TYR A 19 -4.54 0.25 7.28
C TYR A 19 -3.35 0.83 8.05
N LYS A 20 -3.60 1.38 9.24
CA LYS A 20 -2.54 1.88 10.14
C LYS A 20 -1.48 0.82 10.47
N ASN A 21 -1.86 -0.46 10.53
CA ASN A 21 -0.94 -1.60 10.72
C ASN A 21 -0.28 -2.11 9.42
N THR A 22 -0.28 -1.28 8.37
CA THR A 22 0.27 -1.54 7.03
C THR A 22 -0.35 -2.71 6.28
N ASN A 23 -1.46 -3.29 6.77
CA ASN A 23 -2.24 -4.29 6.04
C ASN A 23 -3.03 -3.66 4.90
N PHE A 24 -3.18 -4.37 3.80
CA PHE A 24 -3.99 -3.90 2.68
C PHE A 24 -5.48 -3.92 3.03
N LYS A 25 -6.20 -2.83 2.75
CA LYS A 25 -7.63 -2.71 3.03
C LYS A 25 -8.43 -3.75 2.25
N LYS A 26 -9.49 -4.29 2.88
CA LYS A 26 -10.41 -5.21 2.21
C LYS A 26 -11.12 -4.49 1.06
N LYS A 27 -11.41 -5.22 -0.02
CA LYS A 27 -12.08 -4.68 -1.22
C LYS A 27 -13.37 -3.93 -0.90
N PHE A 28 -14.19 -4.48 -0.01
CA PHE A 28 -15.48 -3.91 0.39
C PHE A 28 -15.32 -2.47 0.91
N ILE A 29 -14.27 -2.20 1.70
CA ILE A 29 -14.00 -0.88 2.28
C ILE A 29 -13.50 0.11 1.23
N LEU A 30 -12.81 -0.38 0.19
CA LEU A 30 -12.28 0.47 -0.87
C LEU A 30 -13.29 0.74 -1.99
N ASN A 31 -14.41 0.02 -2.02
CA ASN A 31 -15.45 0.10 -3.04
C ASN A 31 -14.91 0.17 -4.49
N ILE A 32 -13.94 -0.68 -4.82
CA ILE A 32 -13.30 -0.72 -6.16
C ILE A 32 -13.59 -2.02 -6.92
N LYS A 33 -13.54 -1.94 -8.25
CA LYS A 33 -13.64 -3.10 -9.16
C LYS A 33 -12.59 -4.17 -8.85
N GLN A 34 -12.95 -5.44 -9.07
CA GLN A 34 -12.10 -6.60 -8.74
C GLN A 34 -10.72 -6.55 -9.42
N ASN A 35 -10.67 -6.14 -10.69
CA ASN A 35 -9.43 -6.07 -11.47
C ASN A 35 -8.47 -5.01 -10.88
N LYS A 36 -9.01 -3.83 -10.55
CA LYS A 36 -8.25 -2.75 -9.90
C LYS A 36 -7.75 -3.16 -8.52
N TYR A 37 -8.56 -3.90 -7.75
CA TYR A 37 -8.16 -4.43 -6.45
C TYR A 37 -7.00 -5.43 -6.55
N LYS A 38 -7.06 -6.39 -7.48
CA LYS A 38 -5.99 -7.36 -7.72
C LYS A 38 -4.68 -6.65 -8.13
N PHE A 39 -4.78 -5.65 -9.01
CA PHE A 39 -3.64 -4.85 -9.45
C PHE A 39 -2.98 -4.09 -8.30
N LEU A 40 -3.75 -3.36 -7.50
CA LEU A 40 -3.24 -2.62 -6.34
C LEU A 40 -2.59 -3.56 -5.32
N LYS A 41 -3.17 -4.75 -5.10
CA LYS A 41 -2.58 -5.76 -4.20
C LYS A 41 -1.23 -6.27 -4.71
N LYS A 42 -1.05 -6.47 -6.02
CA LYS A 42 0.24 -6.83 -6.62
C LYS A 42 1.25 -5.69 -6.49
N LEU A 43 0.85 -4.45 -6.79
CA LEU A 43 1.71 -3.28 -6.66
C LEU A 43 2.22 -3.11 -5.23
N VAL A 44 1.35 -3.19 -4.23
CA VAL A 44 1.76 -3.07 -2.81
C VAL A 44 2.79 -4.14 -2.42
N LYS A 45 2.69 -5.37 -2.97
CA LYS A 45 3.72 -6.38 -2.75
C LYS A 45 5.07 -5.97 -3.35
N ILE A 46 5.08 -5.42 -4.56
CA ILE A 46 6.31 -4.92 -5.20
C ILE A 46 6.92 -3.79 -4.38
N TYR A 47 6.11 -2.82 -3.93
CA TYR A 47 6.60 -1.73 -3.08
C TYR A 47 7.16 -2.22 -1.74
N ARG A 48 6.66 -3.33 -1.18
CA ARG A 48 7.24 -3.96 0.02
C ARG A 48 8.60 -4.61 -0.26
N ILE A 49 8.74 -5.29 -1.40
CA ILE A 49 10.01 -5.89 -1.84
C ILE A 49 11.07 -4.81 -2.03
N LEU A 50 10.67 -3.65 -2.57
CA LEU A 50 11.55 -2.48 -2.74
C LEU A 50 11.87 -1.76 -1.41
N GLY A 51 11.38 -2.25 -0.26
CA GLY A 51 11.62 -1.63 1.05
C GLY A 51 10.84 -0.33 1.30
N LEU A 52 9.88 0.01 0.43
CA LEU A 52 9.16 1.29 0.47
C LEU A 52 7.98 1.27 1.45
N TYR A 53 7.44 0.08 1.74
CA TYR A 53 6.47 -0.15 2.81
C TYR A 53 6.85 -1.38 3.64
N PRO A 54 6.64 -1.36 4.97
CA PRO A 54 6.89 -2.53 5.80
C PRO A 54 5.87 -3.65 5.52
N PHE A 55 6.33 -4.91 5.57
CA PHE A 55 5.50 -6.09 5.34
C PHE A 55 4.35 -6.22 6.35
N LYS A 56 4.62 -5.89 7.61
CA LYS A 56 3.67 -5.84 8.72
C LYS A 56 4.29 -5.02 9.83
N ASN A 57 3.66 -3.93 10.25
CA ASN A 57 3.98 -3.40 11.58
C ASN A 57 3.39 -4.38 12.58
N ASN A 58 4.25 -5.16 13.23
CA ASN A 58 3.86 -5.70 14.53
C ASN A 58 3.52 -4.48 15.38
N ILE A 59 2.29 -4.41 15.85
CA ILE A 59 1.90 -3.45 16.88
C ILE A 59 2.70 -3.93 18.09
N ILE A 60 3.94 -3.45 18.22
CA ILE A 60 4.66 -3.57 19.47
C ILE A 60 3.89 -2.63 20.38
N ASN A 61 2.96 -3.22 21.12
CA ASN A 61 2.24 -2.56 22.16
C ASN A 61 3.27 -2.33 23.27
N PHE A 62 4.09 -1.28 23.13
CA PHE A 62 4.87 -0.74 24.22
C PHE A 62 3.85 -0.22 25.23
N LYS A 63 3.51 -1.09 26.17
CA LYS A 63 2.73 -0.79 27.36
C LYS A 63 3.70 -0.62 28.52
#